data_AF-A0A7X9DE75-F1
#
_entry.id   AF-A0A7X9DE75-F1
#
_cell.length_a   1.000
_cell.length_b   1.000
_cell.length_c   1.000
_cell.angle_alpha   90.00
_cell.angle_beta   90.00
_cell.angle_gamma   90.00
#
_symmetry.space_group_name_H-M   'P 1'
#
loop_
_entity.id
_entity.type
_entity.pdbx_description
1 polymer ?
#
loop_
_entity_poly.entity_id
_entity_poly.type
_entity_poly.pdbx_seq_one_letter_code
_entity_poly.pdbx_strand_id
1 'polypeptide(L)'
;MNYASEDLIQEHEGILYGLQILEKMVERYNRTKSINVDEVNEIINFFKLFADKCHHGKEEGLLFPEMEKAGIPKENGPIGQMLYEHDEGRKYIKSMEEGLDKNLDFLLKMLYNTLIFCEIIL
;
A
#
# COMPACT_ATOMS: atom_id res chain seq x y z
N MET A 1 3.57 -7.11 23.01
CA MET A 1 2.55 -7.78 22.20
C MET A 1 2.60 -9.26 22.50
N ASN A 2 1.45 -9.93 22.56
CA ASN A 2 1.34 -11.33 22.98
C ASN A 2 1.09 -12.28 21.79
N TYR A 3 0.55 -11.77 20.68
CA TYR A 3 0.23 -12.56 19.49
C TYR A 3 0.74 -11.91 18.21
N ALA A 4 1.26 -12.70 17.27
CA ALA A 4 1.73 -12.21 15.97
C ALA A 4 0.65 -11.48 15.14
N SER A 5 -0.63 -11.80 15.37
CA SER A 5 -1.75 -11.08 14.74
C SER A 5 -1.94 -9.67 15.29
N GLU A 6 -1.60 -9.41 16.57
CA GLU A 6 -1.63 -8.05 17.12
C GLU A 6 -0.56 -7.17 16.47
N ASP A 7 0.61 -7.75 16.19
CA ASP A 7 1.70 -7.08 15.47
C ASP A 7 1.23 -6.65 14.08
N LEU A 8 0.55 -7.54 13.34
CA LEU A 8 0.01 -7.23 12.01
C LEU A 8 -1.02 -6.10 12.06
N ILE A 9 -1.94 -6.11 13.03
CA ILE A 9 -2.92 -5.04 13.21
C ILE A 9 -2.21 -3.69 13.48
N GLN A 10 -1.19 -3.68 14.34
CA GLN A 10 -0.44 -2.45 14.63
C GLN A 10 0.38 -1.95 13.43
N GLU A 11 0.95 -2.86 12.65
CA GLU A 11 1.64 -2.50 11.40
C GLU A 11 0.67 -1.89 10.40
N HIS A 12 -0.55 -2.41 10.34
CA HIS A 12 -1.61 -1.91 9.48
C HIS A 12 -1.99 -0.45 9.79
N GLU A 13 -2.06 -0.07 11.07
CA GLU A 13 -2.23 1.34 11.48
C GLU A 13 -1.12 2.25 10.95
N GLY A 14 0.12 1.75 10.89
CA GLY A 14 1.23 2.46 10.28
C GLY A 14 1.06 2.65 8.77
N ILE A 15 0.55 1.64 8.07
CA ILE A 15 0.26 1.72 6.62
C ILE A 15 -0.85 2.73 6.34
N LEU A 16 -1.93 2.69 7.13
CA LEU A 16 -3.02 3.67 7.11
C LEU A 16 -2.50 5.10 7.28
N TYR A 17 -1.60 5.32 8.24
CA TYR A 17 -0.99 6.63 8.44
C TYR A 17 -0.13 7.08 7.24
N GLY A 18 0.62 6.16 6.62
CA GLY A 18 1.34 6.43 5.37
C GLY A 18 0.42 6.88 4.24
N LEU A 19 -0.77 6.26 4.12
CA LEU A 19 -1.77 6.65 3.12
C LEU A 19 -2.34 8.05 3.39
N GLN A 20 -2.59 8.40 4.65
CA GLN A 20 -2.98 9.77 5.02
C GLN A 20 -1.91 10.79 4.65
N ILE A 21 -0.63 10.47 4.84
CA ILE A 21 0.47 11.34 4.40
C ILE A 21 0.42 11.52 2.87
N LEU A 22 0.27 10.43 2.12
CA LEU A 22 0.16 10.46 0.66
C LEU A 22 -1.00 11.37 0.20
N GLU A 23 -2.16 11.26 0.86
CA GLU A 23 -3.33 12.11 0.59
C GLU A 23 -2.99 13.59 0.78
N LYS A 24 -2.35 13.94 1.91
CA LYS A 24 -1.93 15.33 2.18
C LYS A 24 -0.89 15.84 1.21
N MET A 25 -0.01 14.98 0.68
CA MET A 25 0.92 15.35 -0.37
C MET A 25 0.19 15.72 -1.67
N VAL A 26 -0.83 14.95 -2.05
CA VAL A 26 -1.67 15.23 -3.23
C VAL A 26 -2.49 16.51 -3.04
N GLU A 27 -3.14 16.69 -1.89
CA GLU A 27 -3.87 17.93 -1.55
C GLU A 27 -2.97 19.17 -1.63
N ARG A 28 -1.77 19.08 -1.02
CA ARG A 28 -0.79 20.17 -1.04
C ARG A 28 -0.35 20.48 -2.47
N TYR A 29 -0.10 19.47 -3.28
CA TYR A 29 0.19 19.68 -4.69
C TYR A 29 -0.95 20.41 -5.39
N ASN A 30 -2.21 19.98 -5.22
CA ASN A 30 -3.34 20.58 -5.92
C ASN A 30 -3.44 22.09 -5.69
N ARG A 31 -3.12 22.52 -4.46
CA ARG A 31 -3.11 23.93 -4.04
C ARG A 31 -1.89 24.70 -4.53
N THR A 32 -0.71 24.09 -4.47
CA THR A 32 0.57 24.81 -4.68
C THR A 32 1.19 24.60 -6.07
N LYS A 33 0.72 23.59 -6.81
CA LYS A 33 1.30 23.09 -8.07
C LYS A 33 2.80 22.75 -7.95
N SER A 34 3.22 22.37 -6.75
CA SER A 34 4.59 21.99 -6.44
C SER A 34 4.60 20.70 -5.63
N ILE A 35 5.55 19.82 -5.92
CA ILE A 35 5.80 18.60 -5.17
C ILE A 35 7.27 18.50 -4.83
N ASN A 36 7.57 17.98 -3.65
CA ASN A 36 8.93 17.61 -3.27
C ASN A 36 9.16 16.16 -3.68
N VAL A 37 10.04 15.94 -4.66
CA VAL A 37 10.34 14.60 -5.20
C VAL A 37 10.97 13.69 -4.15
N ASP A 38 11.75 14.24 -3.22
CA ASP A 38 12.38 13.45 -2.16
C ASP A 38 11.32 12.91 -1.18
N GLU A 39 10.31 13.72 -0.82
CA GLU A 39 9.18 13.26 -0.01
C GLU A 39 8.37 12.16 -0.72
N VAL A 40 8.21 12.25 -2.05
CA VAL A 40 7.55 11.21 -2.85
C VAL A 40 8.37 9.91 -2.87
N ASN A 41 9.70 10.01 -2.99
CA ASN A 41 10.58 8.86 -2.88
C ASN A 41 10.51 8.20 -1.51
N GLU A 42 10.47 8.98 -0.43
CA GLU A 42 10.36 8.47 0.93
C GLU A 42 9.07 7.68 1.14
N ILE A 43 7.92 8.23 0.70
CA ILE A 43 6.64 7.54 0.88
C ILE A 43 6.51 6.28 0.01
N ILE A 44 7.05 6.31 -1.23
CA ILE A 44 7.16 5.12 -2.07
C ILE A 44 8.00 4.04 -1.38
N ASN A 45 9.17 4.41 -0.84
CA ASN A 45 10.04 3.48 -0.13
C ASN A 45 9.38 2.89 1.12
N PHE A 46 8.60 3.71 1.85
CA PHE A 46 7.79 3.23 2.97
C PHE A 46 6.82 2.13 2.52
N PHE A 47 6.03 2.34 1.46
CA PHE A 47 5.11 1.30 0.99
C PHE A 47 5.82 0.06 0.44
N LYS A 48 6.93 0.21 -0.27
CA LYS A 48 7.70 -0.95 -0.79
C LYS A 48 8.29 -1.81 0.33
N LEU A 49 8.85 -1.17 1.35
CA LEU A 49 9.57 -1.89 2.40
C LEU A 49 8.66 -2.31 3.53
N PHE A 50 7.89 -1.38 4.08
CA PHE A 50 7.08 -1.65 5.27
C PHE A 50 5.76 -2.33 4.93
N ALA A 51 4.96 -1.75 4.03
CA ALA A 51 3.66 -2.33 3.68
C ALA A 51 3.82 -3.65 2.90
N ASP A 52 4.63 -3.67 1.84
CA ASP A 52 4.75 -4.85 1.00
C ASP A 52 5.72 -5.90 1.57
N LYS A 53 7.02 -5.60 1.59
CA LYS A 53 8.03 -6.60 1.94
C LYS A 53 7.90 -7.11 3.39
N CYS A 54 7.53 -6.25 4.33
CA CYS A 54 7.40 -6.63 5.74
C CYS A 54 6.00 -7.11 6.09
N HIS A 55 4.96 -6.28 5.94
CA HIS A 55 3.60 -6.61 6.38
C HIS A 55 2.95 -7.68 5.48
N HIS A 56 2.76 -7.41 4.19
CA HIS A 56 2.20 -8.42 3.27
C HIS A 56 3.07 -9.68 3.22
N GLY A 57 4.40 -9.54 3.32
CA GLY A 57 5.30 -10.69 3.38
C GLY A 57 5.00 -11.66 4.54
N LYS A 58 4.59 -11.16 5.70
CA LYS A 58 4.14 -12.00 6.83
C LYS A 58 2.75 -12.58 6.57
N GLU A 59 1.86 -11.81 5.98
CA GLU A 59 0.52 -12.29 5.67
C GLU A 59 0.56 -13.42 4.65
N GLU A 60 1.15 -13.18 3.49
CA GLU A 60 1.25 -14.14 2.39
C GLU A 60 2.14 -15.34 2.72
N GLY A 61 3.21 -15.12 3.50
CA GLY A 61 4.19 -16.15 3.83
C GLY A 61 3.83 -16.99 5.05
N LEU A 62 3.06 -16.46 6.00
CA LEU A 62 2.79 -17.10 7.30
C LEU A 62 1.30 -17.15 7.63
N LEU A 63 0.60 -16.01 7.65
CA LEU A 63 -0.78 -15.96 8.15
C LEU A 63 -1.78 -16.65 7.20
N PHE A 64 -1.80 -16.25 5.92
CA PHE A 64 -2.74 -16.76 4.93
C PHE A 64 -2.62 -18.29 4.73
N PRO A 65 -1.41 -18.88 4.68
CA PRO A 65 -1.27 -20.35 4.66
C PRO A 65 -1.90 -21.05 5.87
N GLU A 66 -1.76 -20.50 7.09
CA GLU A 66 -2.37 -21.08 8.28
C GLU A 66 -3.89 -20.86 8.34
N MET A 67 -4.37 -19.71 7.86
CA MET A 67 -5.81 -19.45 7.69
C MET A 67 -6.44 -20.42 6.68
N GLU A 68 -5.75 -20.71 5.57
CA GLU A 68 -6.22 -21.67 4.57
C GLU A 68 -6.33 -23.09 5.17
N LYS A 69 -5.30 -23.53 5.92
CA LYS A 69 -5.34 -24.80 6.66
C LYS A 69 -6.47 -24.86 7.69
N ALA A 70 -6.82 -23.72 8.28
CA ALA A 70 -7.95 -23.60 9.21
C ALA A 70 -9.32 -23.58 8.52
N GLY A 71 -9.38 -23.63 7.19
CA GLY A 71 -10.61 -23.77 6.41
C GLY A 71 -11.10 -22.49 5.74
N ILE A 72 -10.34 -21.40 5.78
CA ILE A 72 -10.68 -20.17 5.05
C ILE A 72 -10.27 -20.35 3.58
N PRO A 73 -11.21 -20.28 2.61
CA PRO A 73 -10.88 -20.58 1.22
C PRO A 73 -9.99 -19.49 0.61
N LYS A 74 -8.99 -19.93 -0.16
CA LYS A 74 -8.18 -19.06 -1.03
C LYS A 74 -8.96 -18.67 -2.29
N GLU A 75 -9.42 -19.65 -3.05
CA GLU A 75 -10.20 -19.42 -4.27
C GLU A 75 -11.63 -18.98 -3.94
N ASN A 76 -12.10 -17.90 -4.58
CA ASN A 76 -13.41 -17.28 -4.32
C ASN A 76 -13.66 -16.97 -2.82
N GLY A 77 -12.59 -16.68 -2.08
CA GLY A 77 -12.63 -16.39 -0.65
C GLY A 77 -11.80 -15.16 -0.27
N PRO A 78 -11.80 -14.78 1.02
CA PRO A 78 -11.19 -13.54 1.47
C PRO A 78 -9.67 -13.51 1.27
N ILE A 79 -8.98 -14.66 1.37
CA ILE A 79 -7.53 -14.72 1.13
C ILE A 79 -7.21 -14.37 -0.33
N GLY A 80 -7.99 -14.89 -1.29
CA GLY A 80 -7.80 -14.58 -2.71
C GLY A 80 -8.04 -13.11 -3.02
N GLN A 81 -9.03 -12.49 -2.37
CA GLN A 81 -9.30 -11.06 -2.51
C GLN A 81 -8.13 -10.21 -2.00
N MET A 82 -7.63 -10.50 -0.80
CA MET A 82 -6.47 -9.78 -0.24
C MET A 82 -5.23 -9.92 -1.12
N LEU A 83 -4.95 -11.12 -1.64
CA LEU A 83 -3.83 -11.35 -2.55
C LEU A 83 -3.94 -10.53 -3.84
N TYR A 84 -5.15 -10.46 -4.41
CA TYR A 84 -5.41 -9.61 -5.58
C TYR A 84 -5.15 -8.14 -5.25
N GLU A 85 -5.61 -7.68 -4.09
CA GLU A 85 -5.43 -6.30 -3.62
C GLU A 85 -3.96 -5.96 -3.37
N HIS A 86 -3.17 -6.88 -2.80
CA HIS A 86 -1.73 -6.71 -2.64
C HIS A 86 -1.03 -6.55 -3.99
N ASP A 87 -1.39 -7.37 -4.98
CA ASP A 87 -0.83 -7.30 -6.33
C ASP A 87 -1.18 -5.99 -7.06
N GLU A 88 -2.40 -5.51 -6.92
CA GLU A 88 -2.79 -4.20 -7.44
C GLU A 88 -2.03 -3.08 -6.72
N GLY A 89 -1.89 -3.14 -5.39
CA GLY A 89 -1.08 -2.20 -4.60
C GLY A 89 0.36 -2.09 -5.14
N ARG A 90 1.00 -3.23 -5.44
CA ARG A 90 2.33 -3.28 -6.07
C ARG A 90 2.36 -2.59 -7.44
N LYS A 91 1.32 -2.74 -8.26
CA LYS A 91 1.21 -2.08 -9.57
C LYS A 91 1.12 -0.55 -9.42
N TYR A 92 0.35 -0.06 -8.45
CA TYR A 92 0.27 1.37 -8.17
C TYR A 92 1.60 1.95 -7.70
N ILE A 93 2.26 1.29 -6.75
CA ILE A 93 3.59 1.68 -6.26
C ILE A 93 4.60 1.75 -7.41
N LYS A 94 4.64 0.72 -8.26
CA LYS A 94 5.50 0.71 -9.44
C LYS A 94 5.18 1.88 -10.39
N SER A 95 3.91 2.17 -10.60
CA SER A 95 3.50 3.27 -11.47
C SER A 95 3.88 4.63 -10.90
N MET A 96 3.85 4.81 -9.58
CA MET A 96 4.35 6.02 -8.91
C MET A 96 5.87 6.18 -9.14
N GLU A 97 6.66 5.11 -8.99
CA GLU A 97 8.11 5.13 -9.30
C GLU A 97 8.37 5.56 -10.75
N GLU A 98 7.69 4.94 -11.71
CA GLU A 98 7.85 5.30 -13.12
C GLU A 98 7.45 6.75 -13.44
N GLY A 99 6.58 7.35 -12.63
CA GLY A 99 6.15 8.72 -12.80
C GLY A 99 7.17 9.76 -12.36
N LEU A 100 8.07 9.40 -11.44
CA LEU A 100 9.16 10.28 -11.01
C LEU A 100 10.08 10.66 -12.19
N ASP A 101 10.29 9.74 -13.13
CA ASP A 101 11.20 9.91 -14.26
C ASP A 101 10.54 10.54 -15.51
N LYS A 102 9.20 10.63 -15.54
CA LYS A 102 8.45 11.03 -16.75
C LYS A 102 8.05 12.50 -16.74
N ASN A 103 7.17 12.90 -15.84
CA ASN A 103 6.78 14.28 -15.56
C ASN A 103 5.79 14.36 -14.38
N LEU A 104 5.58 15.57 -13.88
CA LEU A 104 4.76 15.86 -12.71
C LEU A 104 3.27 15.49 -12.88
N ASP A 105 2.69 15.74 -14.05
CA ASP A 105 1.27 15.41 -14.34
C ASP A 105 1.02 13.90 -14.33
N PHE A 106 1.97 13.11 -14.86
CA PHE A 106 1.90 11.66 -14.84
C PHE A 106 2.04 11.12 -13.40
N LEU A 107 2.99 11.66 -12.63
CA LEU A 107 3.17 11.31 -11.22
C LEU A 107 1.88 11.51 -10.42
N LEU A 108 1.19 12.62 -10.64
CA LEU A 108 -0.06 12.93 -9.93
C LEU A 108 -1.18 11.99 -10.26
N LYS A 109 -1.36 11.67 -11.55
CA LYS A 109 -2.36 10.70 -11.96
C LYS A 109 -2.14 9.36 -11.24
N MET A 110 -0.88 8.98 -11.00
CA MET A 110 -0.55 7.77 -10.27
C MET A 110 -0.80 7.90 -8.76
N LEU A 111 -0.45 9.03 -8.14
CA LEU A 111 -0.76 9.31 -6.74
C LEU A 111 -2.27 9.26 -6.46
N TYR A 112 -3.08 9.86 -7.34
CA TYR A 112 -4.55 9.82 -7.25
C TYR A 112 -5.13 8.42 -7.41
N ASN A 113 -4.65 7.65 -8.40
CA ASN A 113 -5.12 6.29 -8.62
C ASN A 113 -4.78 5.38 -7.43
N THR A 114 -3.63 5.61 -6.77
CA THR A 114 -3.22 4.88 -5.58
C THR A 114 -4.16 5.18 -4.40
N LEU A 115 -4.52 6.45 -4.19
CA LEU A 115 -5.46 6.85 -3.13
C LEU A 115 -6.87 6.26 -3.32
N ILE A 116 -7.40 6.31 -4.55
CA ILE A 116 -8.72 5.75 -4.87
C ILE A 116 -8.76 4.23 -4.63
N PHE A 117 -7.64 3.53 -4.85
CA PHE A 117 -7.56 2.10 -4.60
C PHE A 117 -7.44 1.78 -3.10
N CYS A 118 -6.67 2.58 -2.35
CA CYS A 118 -6.49 2.36 -0.92
C CYS A 118 -7.74 2.67 -0.08
N GLU A 119 -8.67 3.51 -0.56
CA GLU A 119 -9.99 3.68 0.08
C GLU A 119 -10.90 2.43 0.00
N ILE A 120 -10.50 1.41 -0.76
CA ILE A 120 -11.31 0.20 -1.01
C ILE A 120 -10.81 -1.02 -0.20
N ILE A 121 -9.63 -0.95 0.42
CA ILE A 121 -8.84 -2.15 0.83
C ILE A 121 -8.56 -2.22 2.34
N LEU A 122 -9.10 -1.29 3.10
CA LEU A 122 -8.97 -1.24 4.56
C LEU A 122 -10.34 -1.45 5.21
#